data_AF-A0A8I1ZQN2-F1
#
_entry.id   AF-A0A8I1ZQN2-F1
#
_cell.length_a   1.000
_cell.length_b   1.000
_cell.length_c   1.000
_cell.angle_alpha   90.00
_cell.angle_beta   90.00
_cell.angle_gamma   90.00
#
_symmetry.space_group_name_H-M   'P 1'
#
loop_
_entity.id
_entity.type
_entity.pdbx_description
1 polymer ?
#
loop_
_entity_poly.entity_id
_entity_poly.type
_entity_poly.pdbx_seq_one_letter_code
_entity_poly.pdbx_strand_id
1 'polypeptide(L)'
;QLIAPLVPAQVNKWNLEIGVDTYRNLINKIPEVWFINEQAYSRGIVEHYSNLGVKGIIMEWNNPKTLHPEWNSEYRYYPQTVIGNNNETIPVLWNDSISFQKFQRYAHNDISLKEMLQFLGGHVGSNERFFCLYGNDAEIFDFRPGRFKAEPRLAQGGEWSRIRDLYHRIRDDHRFDLVLPADVLGSAPDILDLPSRIPLSLETPTHPIPVKKQPKYNVTRWQVTGRNSAWLNAQCFAIYRKIYAARKKEVFSEKGLQELKRHLCFLWSSDFRTHLVQERWTSLRKQILKTQKKLKHTIGDREERIQSTEIPIDINGLFGAVVLGVRRRKSRKKYYAGEGIDIGERFTQIITPSVDIVLNHQRGLAIESLAFPGMQPEPLIGTIKHGYFEEISLSADWYSASSVLQRPGKSQITDLEKTDPTIRRGTSSKGPWIGCVGTIMTEIGSIDKEYIVYQDIPQIDIKVTFHWKKVPLGSFRSGFITLLPNAFDQSSLFYATHNGGYGMEVFKMNNCVIDHGTPSSSVVTASSGLGATEGIVVVGDQMKGIAVYFDQAVHAAMPMVSFRSADPSFFARLIYSLGEVDESRTQEILGAVKFVCSLAGLKRSGI
;
A
#
# COMPACT_ATOMS: atom_id res chain seq x y z
N GLN A 1 10.96 -7.71 -11.26
CA GLN A 1 9.60 -7.15 -11.41
C GLN A 1 9.30 -6.26 -10.21
N LEU A 2 8.56 -5.16 -10.38
CA LEU A 2 8.13 -4.29 -9.28
C LEU A 2 6.65 -4.47 -9.00
N ILE A 3 6.25 -4.36 -7.74
CA ILE A 3 4.84 -4.22 -7.34
C ILE A 3 4.48 -2.75 -7.49
N ALA A 4 4.02 -2.36 -8.69
CA ALA A 4 3.88 -0.96 -9.05
C ALA A 4 3.06 -0.14 -8.03
N PRO A 5 1.95 -0.65 -7.48
CA PRO A 5 1.17 0.10 -6.48
C PRO A 5 1.91 0.43 -5.16
N LEU A 6 3.02 -0.25 -4.87
CA LEU A 6 3.82 -0.06 -3.64
C LEU A 6 5.11 0.74 -3.86
N VAL A 7 5.33 1.23 -5.08
CA VAL A 7 6.58 1.88 -5.50
C VAL A 7 6.27 3.27 -6.07
N PRO A 8 7.09 4.31 -5.82
CA PRO A 8 6.86 5.64 -6.38
C PRO A 8 6.66 5.65 -7.90
N ALA A 9 5.75 6.51 -8.36
CA ALA A 9 5.40 6.68 -9.77
C ALA A 9 6.61 6.87 -10.68
N GLN A 10 7.58 7.65 -10.23
CA GLN A 10 8.81 7.90 -10.98
C GLN A 10 9.68 6.64 -11.14
N VAL A 11 9.70 5.75 -10.15
CA VAL A 11 10.45 4.48 -10.21
C VAL A 11 9.69 3.46 -11.07
N ASN A 12 8.35 3.46 -11.02
CA ASN A 12 7.53 2.67 -11.94
C ASN A 12 7.80 3.03 -13.40
N LYS A 13 7.84 4.33 -13.71
CA LYS A 13 8.25 4.82 -15.03
C LYS A 13 9.62 4.28 -15.44
N TRP A 14 10.65 4.38 -14.59
CA TRP A 14 11.98 3.85 -14.91
C TRP A 14 11.95 2.34 -15.15
N ASN A 15 11.22 1.59 -14.34
CA ASN A 15 11.12 0.15 -14.48
C ASN A 15 10.49 -0.26 -15.82
N LEU A 16 9.44 0.42 -16.25
CA LEU A 16 8.77 0.13 -17.52
C LEU A 16 9.63 0.57 -18.72
N GLU A 17 10.27 1.73 -18.67
CA GLU A 17 11.24 2.19 -19.69
C GLU A 17 12.38 1.18 -19.87
N ILE A 18 12.96 0.70 -18.76
CA ILE A 18 13.98 -0.35 -18.78
C ILE A 18 13.42 -1.65 -19.39
N GLY A 19 12.17 -1.99 -19.09
CA GLY A 19 11.49 -3.15 -19.66
C GLY A 19 11.35 -3.05 -21.19
N VAL A 20 10.90 -1.90 -21.70
CA VAL A 20 10.78 -1.62 -23.13
C VAL A 20 12.14 -1.74 -23.82
N ASP A 21 13.18 -1.10 -23.27
CA ASP A 21 14.52 -1.14 -23.85
C ASP A 21 15.10 -2.56 -23.83
N THR A 22 14.89 -3.30 -22.75
CA THR A 22 15.35 -4.70 -22.66
C THR A 22 14.64 -5.58 -23.67
N TYR A 23 13.32 -5.45 -23.81
CA TYR A 23 12.52 -6.20 -24.78
C TYR A 23 12.96 -5.89 -26.23
N ARG A 24 13.18 -4.61 -26.55
CA ARG A 24 13.70 -4.18 -27.85
C ARG A 24 15.08 -4.76 -28.13
N ASN A 25 15.99 -4.73 -27.15
CA ASN A 25 17.34 -5.27 -27.32
C ASN A 25 17.35 -6.80 -27.50
N LEU A 26 16.42 -7.52 -26.87
CA LEU A 26 16.36 -8.98 -26.94
C LEU A 26 15.76 -9.50 -28.25
N ILE A 27 14.68 -8.86 -28.75
CA ILE A 27 13.93 -9.41 -29.88
C ILE A 27 13.55 -8.39 -30.97
N ASN A 28 14.10 -7.18 -30.92
CA ASN A 28 13.89 -6.10 -31.90
C ASN A 28 12.41 -5.74 -32.14
N LYS A 29 11.60 -5.77 -31.06
CA LYS A 29 10.19 -5.37 -31.05
C LYS A 29 9.89 -4.45 -29.88
N ILE A 30 8.72 -3.81 -29.88
CA ILE A 30 8.19 -3.03 -28.74
C ILE A 30 7.02 -3.83 -28.15
N PRO A 31 6.93 -3.97 -26.82
CA PRO A 31 5.83 -4.72 -26.20
C PRO A 31 4.51 -3.95 -26.31
N GLU A 32 3.52 -4.56 -26.96
CA GLU A 32 2.19 -3.95 -27.17
C GLU A 32 1.19 -4.27 -26.05
N VAL A 33 1.32 -5.47 -25.46
CA VAL A 33 0.43 -5.98 -24.41
C VAL A 33 1.26 -6.35 -23.18
N TRP A 34 0.82 -5.89 -22.02
CA TRP A 34 1.58 -6.05 -20.77
C TRP A 34 0.86 -6.92 -19.75
N PHE A 35 1.53 -7.95 -19.27
CA PHE A 35 1.07 -8.71 -18.12
C PHE A 35 1.44 -7.97 -16.83
N ILE A 36 0.45 -7.56 -16.03
CA ILE A 36 0.70 -6.79 -14.81
C ILE A 36 1.52 -7.65 -13.83
N ASN A 37 2.64 -7.10 -13.33
CA ASN A 37 3.51 -7.79 -12.39
C ASN A 37 2.74 -8.24 -11.15
N GLU A 38 2.81 -9.55 -10.84
CA GLU A 38 2.04 -10.20 -9.77
C GLU A 38 0.52 -9.96 -9.83
N GLN A 39 0.04 -9.42 -10.95
CA GLN A 39 -1.31 -8.89 -11.15
C GLN A 39 -1.73 -7.95 -10.02
N ALA A 40 -0.78 -7.18 -9.45
CA ALA A 40 -1.05 -6.16 -8.45
C ALA A 40 -1.41 -4.85 -9.15
N TYR A 41 -2.68 -4.49 -9.09
CA TYR A 41 -3.25 -3.37 -9.82
C TYR A 41 -3.76 -2.29 -8.87
N SER A 42 -3.60 -1.03 -9.26
CA SER A 42 -4.30 0.12 -8.68
C SER A 42 -4.76 1.03 -9.82
N ARG A 43 -5.71 1.92 -9.55
CA ARG A 43 -6.13 2.91 -10.54
C ARG A 43 -4.96 3.81 -10.93
N GLY A 44 -4.09 4.12 -9.97
CA GLY A 44 -2.92 4.97 -10.17
C GLY A 44 -1.86 4.44 -11.13
N ILE A 45 -1.81 3.14 -11.44
CA ILE A 45 -0.77 2.62 -12.36
C ILE A 45 -1.15 2.69 -13.84
N VAL A 46 -2.43 2.96 -14.15
CA VAL A 46 -2.94 2.97 -15.53
C VAL A 46 -2.24 4.04 -16.38
N GLU A 47 -2.04 5.24 -15.83
CA GLU A 47 -1.29 6.32 -16.48
C GLU A 47 0.10 5.90 -16.96
N HIS A 48 0.80 4.98 -16.27
CA HIS A 48 2.14 4.59 -16.68
C HIS A 48 2.12 3.81 -17.99
N TYR A 49 1.17 2.91 -18.14
CA TYR A 49 0.99 2.14 -19.37
C TYR A 49 0.45 3.01 -20.50
N SER A 50 -0.51 3.89 -20.19
CA SER A 50 -1.07 4.84 -21.16
C SER A 50 0.02 5.78 -21.71
N ASN A 51 0.86 6.37 -20.84
CA ASN A 51 1.96 7.26 -21.22
C ASN A 51 3.04 6.58 -22.08
N LEU A 52 3.17 5.25 -21.99
CA LEU A 52 4.09 4.46 -22.81
C LEU A 52 3.50 4.04 -24.16
N GLY A 53 2.22 4.37 -24.43
CA GLY A 53 1.52 3.94 -25.64
C GLY A 53 1.22 2.44 -25.67
N VAL A 54 1.06 1.81 -24.50
CA VAL A 54 0.67 0.40 -24.40
C VAL A 54 -0.74 0.20 -24.95
N LYS A 55 -0.93 -0.82 -25.79
CA LYS A 55 -2.22 -1.10 -26.44
C LYS A 55 -3.21 -1.83 -25.53
N GLY A 56 -2.71 -2.59 -24.56
CA GLY A 56 -3.55 -3.24 -23.56
C GLY A 56 -2.76 -3.91 -22.45
N ILE A 57 -3.45 -4.26 -21.38
CA ILE A 57 -2.90 -4.98 -20.23
C ILE A 57 -3.62 -6.32 -20.03
N ILE A 58 -2.97 -7.25 -19.34
CA ILE A 58 -3.57 -8.50 -18.87
C ILE A 58 -3.63 -8.45 -17.34
N MET A 59 -4.83 -8.64 -16.80
CA MET A 59 -5.13 -8.53 -15.37
C MET A 59 -6.06 -9.65 -14.88
N GLU A 60 -6.00 -9.98 -13.58
CA GLU A 60 -6.84 -11.01 -12.96
C GLU A 60 -8.33 -10.66 -13.07
N TRP A 61 -9.15 -11.63 -13.47
CA TRP A 61 -10.61 -11.50 -13.43
C TRP A 61 -11.21 -11.85 -12.08
N ASN A 62 -10.79 -12.96 -11.46
CA ASN A 62 -11.57 -13.57 -10.38
C ASN A 62 -11.68 -12.69 -9.13
N ASN A 63 -10.60 -11.96 -8.77
CA ASN A 63 -10.61 -11.08 -7.61
C ASN A 63 -11.46 -9.82 -7.83
N PRO A 64 -11.20 -8.99 -8.86
CA PRO A 64 -12.10 -7.88 -9.18
C PRO A 64 -13.57 -8.31 -9.30
N LYS A 65 -13.85 -9.45 -9.97
CA LYS A 65 -15.24 -9.93 -10.08
C LYS A 65 -15.88 -10.28 -8.73
N THR A 66 -15.12 -10.75 -7.75
CA THR A 66 -15.63 -11.02 -6.40
C THR A 66 -15.95 -9.72 -5.66
N LEU A 67 -15.18 -8.67 -5.92
CA LEU A 67 -15.41 -7.33 -5.37
C LEU A 67 -16.56 -6.58 -6.07
N HIS A 68 -16.88 -6.99 -7.29
CA HIS A 68 -17.90 -6.43 -8.16
C HIS A 68 -18.97 -7.47 -8.53
N PRO A 69 -19.83 -7.89 -7.58
CA PRO A 69 -20.89 -8.87 -7.84
C PRO A 69 -21.85 -8.41 -8.95
N GLU A 70 -21.98 -7.11 -9.18
CA GLU A 70 -22.80 -6.49 -10.22
C GLU A 70 -22.28 -6.67 -11.65
N TRP A 71 -20.99 -6.99 -11.85
CA TRP A 71 -20.45 -7.17 -13.20
C TRP A 71 -21.09 -8.37 -13.91
N ASN A 72 -21.42 -8.23 -15.18
CA ASN A 72 -21.85 -9.38 -15.98
C ASN A 72 -20.70 -10.39 -16.09
N SER A 73 -20.98 -11.68 -15.85
CA SER A 73 -19.99 -12.75 -15.98
C SER A 73 -19.43 -12.90 -17.40
N GLU A 74 -20.15 -12.43 -18.42
CA GLU A 74 -19.70 -12.44 -19.81
C GLU A 74 -18.53 -11.48 -20.06
N TYR A 75 -18.33 -10.44 -19.24
CA TYR A 75 -17.25 -9.48 -19.43
C TYR A 75 -15.86 -10.13 -19.44
N ARG A 76 -15.70 -11.30 -18.79
CA ARG A 76 -14.45 -12.06 -18.75
C ARG A 76 -13.98 -12.57 -20.11
N TYR A 77 -14.89 -12.67 -21.08
CA TYR A 77 -14.61 -13.25 -22.39
C TYR A 77 -14.25 -12.23 -23.47
N TYR A 78 -14.34 -10.94 -23.15
CA TYR A 78 -14.14 -9.87 -24.12
C TYR A 78 -13.19 -8.83 -23.56
N PRO A 79 -12.44 -8.11 -24.41
CA PRO A 79 -11.67 -6.96 -23.97
C PRO A 79 -12.59 -5.95 -23.31
N GLN A 80 -12.20 -5.50 -22.11
CA GLN A 80 -12.86 -4.39 -21.41
C GLN A 80 -11.94 -3.19 -21.38
N THR A 81 -12.38 -2.10 -20.77
CA THR A 81 -11.55 -0.91 -20.59
C THR A 81 -11.44 -0.60 -19.12
N VAL A 82 -10.23 -0.45 -18.59
CA VAL A 82 -10.06 0.04 -17.22
C VAL A 82 -9.83 1.53 -17.21
N ILE A 83 -10.40 2.20 -16.20
CA ILE A 83 -10.27 3.64 -16.02
C ILE A 83 -9.17 3.90 -14.98
N GLY A 84 -8.25 4.79 -15.32
CA GLY A 84 -7.18 5.27 -14.47
C GLY A 84 -7.56 6.50 -13.65
N ASN A 85 -6.60 7.09 -12.95
CA ASN A 85 -6.90 8.08 -11.91
C ASN A 85 -7.28 9.45 -12.48
N ASN A 86 -6.75 9.78 -13.65
CA ASN A 86 -6.97 11.05 -14.35
C ASN A 86 -7.85 10.84 -15.59
N ASN A 87 -8.76 9.86 -15.54
CA ASN A 87 -9.65 9.42 -16.63
C ASN A 87 -8.93 8.86 -17.86
N GLU A 88 -7.64 8.57 -17.78
CA GLU A 88 -6.98 7.76 -18.80
C GLU A 88 -7.62 6.37 -18.86
N THR A 89 -7.62 5.76 -20.03
CA THR A 89 -8.21 4.43 -20.23
C THR A 89 -7.24 3.51 -20.92
N ILE A 90 -7.23 2.24 -20.55
CA ILE A 90 -6.46 1.21 -21.25
C ILE A 90 -7.29 -0.06 -21.43
N PRO A 91 -7.25 -0.71 -22.61
CA PRO A 91 -7.87 -2.01 -22.79
C PRO A 91 -7.30 -3.05 -21.83
N VAL A 92 -8.17 -3.92 -21.31
CA VAL A 92 -7.80 -5.04 -20.44
C VAL A 92 -8.29 -6.35 -21.01
N LEU A 93 -7.40 -7.33 -21.01
CA LEU A 93 -7.70 -8.75 -21.19
C LEU A 93 -7.61 -9.46 -19.84
N TRP A 94 -8.37 -10.53 -19.72
CA TRP A 94 -8.52 -11.23 -18.45
C TRP A 94 -7.60 -12.45 -18.38
N ASN A 95 -6.76 -12.48 -17.36
CA ASN A 95 -6.25 -13.73 -16.82
C ASN A 95 -7.30 -14.35 -15.88
N ASP A 96 -7.40 -15.67 -15.89
CA ASP A 96 -8.34 -16.40 -15.03
C ASP A 96 -7.60 -17.45 -14.20
N SER A 97 -7.65 -17.26 -12.88
CA SER A 97 -7.00 -18.14 -11.91
C SER A 97 -7.60 -19.51 -11.76
N ILE A 98 -8.88 -19.70 -12.12
CA ILE A 98 -9.50 -21.02 -12.18
C ILE A 98 -8.98 -21.74 -13.43
N SER A 99 -8.90 -21.05 -14.56
CA SER A 99 -8.38 -21.58 -15.83
C SER A 99 -6.94 -22.08 -15.69
N PHE A 100 -6.01 -21.24 -15.22
CA PHE A 100 -4.62 -21.68 -15.11
C PHE A 100 -4.43 -22.78 -14.06
N GLN A 101 -5.26 -22.85 -13.00
CA GLN A 101 -5.21 -23.95 -12.02
C GLN A 101 -5.69 -25.26 -12.65
N LYS A 102 -6.72 -25.21 -13.51
CA LYS A 102 -7.17 -26.37 -14.28
C LYS A 102 -6.10 -26.84 -15.26
N PHE A 103 -5.45 -25.90 -15.96
CA PHE A 103 -4.31 -26.20 -16.83
C PHE A 103 -3.16 -26.88 -16.06
N GLN A 104 -2.80 -26.37 -14.87
CA GLN A 104 -1.78 -26.97 -14.00
C GLN A 104 -2.14 -28.39 -13.58
N ARG A 105 -3.39 -28.62 -13.17
CA ARG A 105 -3.89 -29.97 -12.84
C ARG A 105 -3.78 -30.92 -14.02
N TYR A 106 -4.05 -30.45 -15.24
CA TYR A 106 -3.86 -31.29 -16.43
C TYR A 106 -2.38 -31.59 -16.68
N ALA A 107 -1.51 -30.57 -16.64
CA ALA A 107 -0.08 -30.72 -16.85
C ALA A 107 0.54 -31.69 -15.83
N HIS A 108 0.15 -31.58 -14.55
CA HIS A 108 0.60 -32.45 -13.45
C HIS A 108 -0.09 -33.83 -13.41
N ASN A 109 -0.92 -34.16 -14.41
CA ASN A 109 -1.63 -35.43 -14.50
C ASN A 109 -2.65 -35.71 -13.38
N ASP A 110 -3.20 -34.65 -12.76
CA ASP A 110 -4.31 -34.73 -11.81
C ASP A 110 -5.68 -34.85 -12.51
N ILE A 111 -5.77 -34.43 -13.78
CA ILE A 111 -6.96 -34.59 -14.63
C ILE A 111 -6.54 -35.08 -16.04
N SER A 112 -7.44 -35.80 -16.69
CA SER A 112 -7.27 -36.32 -18.04
C SER A 112 -7.41 -35.24 -19.12
N LEU A 113 -6.92 -35.53 -20.33
CA LEU A 113 -7.14 -34.69 -21.51
C LEU A 113 -8.64 -34.51 -21.80
N LYS A 114 -9.43 -35.58 -21.64
CA LYS A 114 -10.89 -35.53 -21.83
C LYS A 114 -11.54 -34.54 -20.87
N GLU A 115 -11.18 -34.57 -19.59
CA GLU A 115 -11.69 -33.63 -18.59
C GLU A 115 -11.26 -32.18 -18.89
N MET A 116 -10.03 -31.96 -19.35
CA MET A 116 -9.55 -30.63 -19.75
C MET A 116 -10.33 -30.08 -20.95
N LEU A 117 -10.56 -30.90 -21.99
CA LEU A 117 -11.36 -30.49 -23.16
C LEU A 117 -12.84 -30.29 -22.83
N GLN A 118 -13.39 -31.05 -21.87
CA GLN A 118 -14.75 -30.82 -21.39
C GLN A 118 -14.84 -29.50 -20.62
N PHE A 119 -13.84 -29.18 -19.80
CA PHE A 119 -13.74 -27.88 -19.11
C PHE A 119 -13.69 -26.72 -20.12
N LEU A 120 -12.81 -26.79 -21.12
CA LEU A 120 -12.72 -25.77 -22.18
C LEU A 120 -14.02 -25.67 -22.98
N GLY A 121 -14.64 -26.81 -23.30
CA GLY A 121 -15.93 -26.87 -23.99
C GLY A 121 -17.06 -26.18 -23.24
N GLY A 122 -16.99 -26.11 -21.91
CA GLY A 122 -17.96 -25.39 -21.07
C GLY A 122 -17.85 -23.86 -21.16
N HIS A 123 -16.82 -23.33 -21.82
CA HIS A 123 -16.65 -21.89 -22.06
C HIS A 123 -17.10 -21.45 -23.46
N VAL A 124 -17.40 -22.38 -24.35
CA VAL A 124 -17.98 -22.09 -25.68
C VAL A 124 -19.34 -21.40 -25.50
N GLY A 125 -19.55 -20.31 -26.23
CA GLY A 125 -20.78 -19.50 -26.20
C GLY A 125 -21.54 -19.57 -27.52
N SER A 126 -22.71 -18.93 -27.55
CA SER A 126 -23.45 -18.68 -28.80
C SER A 126 -22.73 -17.67 -29.69
N ASN A 127 -21.97 -16.76 -29.08
CA ASN A 127 -21.07 -15.81 -29.74
C ASN A 127 -19.61 -16.26 -29.53
N GLU A 128 -18.72 -15.74 -30.37
CA GLU A 128 -17.28 -15.89 -30.20
C GLU A 128 -16.84 -15.36 -28.83
N ARG A 129 -15.96 -16.09 -28.14
CA ARG A 129 -15.46 -15.75 -26.81
C ARG A 129 -13.95 -15.91 -26.77
N PHE A 130 -13.26 -15.00 -26.10
CA PHE A 130 -11.83 -15.10 -25.86
C PHE A 130 -11.57 -15.59 -24.45
N PHE A 131 -10.77 -16.64 -24.30
CA PHE A 131 -10.52 -17.27 -23.01
C PHE A 131 -9.04 -17.52 -22.78
N CYS A 132 -8.49 -17.00 -21.67
CA CYS A 132 -7.09 -17.21 -21.32
C CYS A 132 -6.87 -18.67 -20.89
N LEU A 133 -6.10 -19.42 -21.69
CA LEU A 133 -5.77 -20.82 -21.40
C LEU A 133 -4.79 -20.95 -20.22
N TYR A 134 -3.77 -20.09 -20.16
CA TYR A 134 -2.77 -20.08 -19.09
C TYR A 134 -2.14 -18.70 -18.92
N GLY A 135 -2.05 -18.22 -17.68
CA GLY A 135 -1.42 -16.94 -17.34
C GLY A 135 -0.81 -16.94 -15.94
N ASN A 136 0.12 -17.87 -15.70
CA ASN A 136 0.86 -17.99 -14.45
C ASN A 136 2.29 -18.47 -14.73
N ASP A 137 3.09 -18.65 -13.67
CA ASP A 137 4.51 -18.98 -13.71
C ASP A 137 4.80 -20.21 -14.61
N ALA A 138 5.73 -20.09 -15.56
CA ALA A 138 6.04 -21.16 -16.51
C ALA A 138 7.05 -22.18 -15.95
N GLU A 139 7.87 -21.75 -15.00
CA GLU A 139 8.93 -22.54 -14.39
C GLU A 139 8.44 -23.69 -13.52
N ILE A 140 7.13 -23.81 -13.28
CA ILE A 140 6.59 -24.93 -12.49
C ILE A 140 6.47 -26.22 -13.31
N PHE A 141 6.65 -26.18 -14.63
CA PHE A 141 6.51 -27.36 -15.49
C PHE A 141 7.85 -28.06 -15.69
N ASP A 142 7.89 -29.37 -15.41
CA ASP A 142 9.07 -30.25 -15.38
C ASP A 142 10.18 -29.80 -14.42
N PHE A 143 9.87 -28.83 -13.56
CA PHE A 143 10.78 -28.33 -12.55
C PHE A 143 10.04 -28.22 -11.22
N ARG A 144 10.73 -28.58 -10.14
CA ARG A 144 10.24 -28.53 -8.77
C ARG A 144 11.27 -27.79 -7.93
N PRO A 145 10.93 -26.60 -7.41
CA PRO A 145 11.91 -25.79 -6.71
C PRO A 145 12.21 -26.29 -5.29
N GLY A 146 11.58 -27.37 -4.81
CA GLY A 146 11.76 -27.89 -3.45
C GLY A 146 11.20 -26.96 -2.38
N ARG A 147 10.29 -26.04 -2.75
CA ARG A 147 9.81 -24.96 -1.86
C ARG A 147 8.67 -25.40 -0.95
N PHE A 148 7.93 -26.43 -1.36
CA PHE A 148 6.76 -26.91 -0.64
C PHE A 148 6.97 -28.34 -0.14
N LYS A 149 6.39 -28.66 1.02
CA LYS A 149 6.42 -30.04 1.56
C LYS A 149 5.67 -31.04 0.67
N ALA A 150 4.71 -30.55 -0.11
CA ALA A 150 3.94 -31.32 -1.07
C ALA A 150 4.11 -30.67 -2.45
N GLU A 151 5.01 -31.22 -3.25
CA GLU A 151 5.15 -30.89 -4.67
C GLU A 151 4.58 -32.04 -5.50
N PRO A 152 3.83 -31.78 -6.58
CA PRO A 152 3.31 -32.83 -7.44
C PRO A 152 4.46 -33.67 -8.00
N ARG A 153 4.25 -34.99 -8.12
CA ARG A 153 5.22 -35.87 -8.77
C ARG A 153 5.28 -35.52 -10.25
N LEU A 154 6.49 -35.52 -10.82
CA LEU A 154 6.68 -35.31 -12.25
C LEU A 154 5.88 -36.34 -13.04
N ALA A 155 5.11 -35.87 -14.02
CA ALA A 155 4.30 -36.73 -14.86
C ALA A 155 5.19 -37.65 -15.71
N GLN A 156 4.76 -38.90 -15.90
CA GLN A 156 5.45 -39.85 -16.79
C GLN A 156 5.42 -39.32 -18.23
N GLY A 157 6.58 -39.13 -18.85
CA GLY A 157 6.71 -38.51 -20.18
C GLY A 157 6.89 -36.98 -20.20
N GLY A 158 6.86 -36.32 -19.04
CA GLY A 158 7.11 -34.88 -18.90
C GLY A 158 5.86 -34.01 -19.09
N GLU A 159 5.75 -32.98 -18.27
CA GLU A 159 4.66 -32.01 -18.24
C GLU A 159 4.61 -31.18 -19.52
N TRP A 160 5.77 -30.86 -20.11
CA TRP A 160 5.85 -30.19 -21.42
C TRP A 160 5.30 -31.06 -22.55
N SER A 161 5.48 -32.38 -22.51
CA SER A 161 4.90 -33.27 -23.52
C SER A 161 3.38 -33.25 -23.46
N ARG A 162 2.82 -33.29 -22.24
CA ARG A 162 1.36 -33.20 -22.05
C ARG A 162 0.81 -31.86 -22.52
N ILE A 163 1.49 -30.77 -22.20
CA ILE A 163 1.13 -29.44 -22.69
C ILE A 163 1.10 -29.43 -24.22
N ARG A 164 2.14 -29.95 -24.88
CA ARG A 164 2.16 -30.06 -26.35
C ARG A 164 0.97 -30.86 -26.89
N ASP A 165 0.66 -32.00 -26.28
CA ASP A 165 -0.45 -32.85 -26.71
C ASP A 165 -1.82 -32.14 -26.56
N LEU A 166 -2.01 -31.35 -25.49
CA LEU A 166 -3.17 -30.49 -25.32
C LEU A 166 -3.26 -29.44 -26.43
N TYR A 167 -2.17 -28.75 -26.77
CA TYR A 167 -2.16 -27.75 -27.84
C TYR A 167 -2.47 -28.37 -29.21
N HIS A 168 -1.93 -29.55 -29.52
CA HIS A 168 -2.30 -30.28 -30.73
C HIS A 168 -3.80 -30.62 -30.75
N ARG A 169 -4.33 -31.08 -29.62
CA ARG A 169 -5.73 -31.44 -29.52
C ARG A 169 -6.68 -30.25 -29.60
N ILE A 170 -6.30 -29.09 -29.06
CA ILE A 170 -7.05 -27.83 -29.21
C ILE A 170 -7.04 -27.39 -30.67
N ARG A 171 -5.88 -27.40 -31.33
CA ARG A 171 -5.75 -27.03 -32.75
C ARG A 171 -6.60 -27.89 -33.67
N ASP A 172 -6.72 -29.19 -33.38
CA ASP A 172 -7.46 -30.14 -34.21
C ASP A 172 -8.97 -30.20 -33.85
N ASP A 173 -9.45 -29.39 -32.89
CA ASP A 173 -10.84 -29.35 -32.44
C ASP A 173 -11.52 -28.07 -32.95
N HIS A 174 -12.49 -28.24 -33.87
CA HIS A 174 -13.23 -27.15 -34.55
C HIS A 174 -13.97 -26.17 -33.62
N ARG A 175 -14.06 -26.45 -32.33
CA ARG A 175 -14.69 -25.56 -31.34
C ARG A 175 -13.76 -24.44 -30.88
N PHE A 176 -12.46 -24.52 -31.17
CA PHE A 176 -11.46 -23.62 -30.61
C PHE A 176 -10.49 -23.11 -31.67
N ASP A 177 -10.08 -21.86 -31.49
CA ASP A 177 -8.97 -21.25 -32.22
C ASP A 177 -7.91 -20.72 -31.24
N LEU A 178 -6.63 -20.86 -31.63
CA LEU A 178 -5.51 -20.30 -30.87
C LEU A 178 -5.16 -18.92 -31.43
N VAL A 179 -5.37 -17.89 -30.62
CA VAL A 179 -5.14 -16.49 -30.99
C VAL A 179 -4.14 -15.82 -30.05
N LEU A 180 -3.40 -14.82 -30.54
CA LEU A 180 -2.50 -14.04 -29.69
C LEU A 180 -3.29 -12.98 -28.92
N PRO A 181 -2.88 -12.61 -27.68
CA PRO A 181 -3.51 -11.52 -26.94
C PRO A 181 -3.58 -10.19 -27.71
N ALA A 182 -2.56 -9.89 -28.51
CA ALA A 182 -2.54 -8.67 -29.33
C ALA A 182 -3.62 -8.69 -30.43
N ASP A 183 -3.89 -9.87 -31.03
CA ASP A 183 -4.92 -10.03 -32.05
C ASP A 183 -6.31 -9.84 -31.42
N VAL A 184 -6.54 -10.36 -30.21
CA VAL A 184 -7.81 -10.19 -29.49
C VAL A 184 -8.16 -8.71 -29.27
N LEU A 185 -7.17 -7.86 -28.99
CA LEU A 185 -7.40 -6.41 -28.85
C LEU A 185 -7.80 -5.75 -30.18
N GLY A 186 -7.30 -6.27 -31.30
CA GLY A 186 -7.60 -5.79 -32.66
C GLY A 186 -8.90 -6.37 -33.24
N SER A 187 -9.30 -7.58 -32.83
CA SER A 187 -10.51 -8.29 -33.27
C SER A 187 -11.79 -7.87 -32.54
N ALA A 188 -11.67 -6.95 -31.57
CA ALA A 188 -12.80 -6.46 -30.78
C ALA A 188 -13.67 -5.31 -31.38
N PRO A 189 -13.78 -5.07 -32.71
CA PRO A 189 -14.80 -4.16 -33.23
C PRO A 189 -15.94 -4.88 -33.98
N ASP A 190 -17.15 -4.31 -33.82
CA ASP A 190 -18.31 -4.37 -34.72
C ASP A 190 -19.49 -5.32 -34.46
N ILE A 191 -19.77 -5.69 -33.21
CA ILE A 191 -21.12 -6.16 -32.84
C ILE A 191 -21.67 -5.25 -31.74
N LEU A 192 -22.65 -4.43 -32.08
CA LEU A 192 -23.36 -3.53 -31.16
C LEU A 192 -23.97 -4.26 -29.94
N ASP A 193 -24.11 -5.59 -30.02
CA ASP A 193 -24.72 -6.44 -29.00
C ASP A 193 -23.71 -7.18 -28.09
N LEU A 194 -22.39 -7.04 -28.29
CA LEU A 194 -21.39 -7.70 -27.43
C LEU A 194 -21.02 -6.85 -26.21
N PRO A 195 -20.88 -7.46 -25.02
CA PRO A 195 -20.52 -6.75 -23.80
C PRO A 195 -18.99 -6.51 -23.73
N SER A 196 -18.45 -5.71 -24.66
CA SER A 196 -17.03 -5.35 -24.76
C SER A 196 -16.81 -3.85 -24.56
N ARG A 197 -15.58 -3.47 -24.19
CA ARG A 197 -15.16 -2.07 -23.94
C ARG A 197 -15.99 -1.38 -22.85
N ILE A 198 -16.59 -2.15 -21.95
CA ILE A 198 -17.24 -1.59 -20.77
C ILE A 198 -16.15 -0.94 -19.91
N PRO A 199 -16.33 0.32 -19.49
CA PRO A 199 -15.41 0.98 -18.57
C PRO A 199 -15.57 0.39 -17.16
N LEU A 200 -14.47 -0.08 -16.58
CA LEU A 200 -14.43 -0.77 -15.29
C LEU A 200 -13.42 -0.12 -14.34
N SER A 201 -13.77 -0.09 -13.06
CA SER A 201 -12.87 0.18 -11.93
C SER A 201 -12.67 -1.13 -11.18
N LEU A 202 -11.43 -1.61 -11.06
CA LEU A 202 -11.13 -2.96 -10.54
C LEU A 202 -10.96 -2.95 -9.02
N GLU A 203 -10.53 -1.81 -8.52
CA GLU A 203 -10.31 -1.49 -7.13
C GLU A 203 -11.58 -1.03 -6.44
N THR A 204 -11.65 -1.28 -5.14
CA THR A 204 -12.73 -0.81 -4.27
C THR A 204 -12.15 -0.17 -3.00
N PRO A 205 -12.95 0.55 -2.20
CA PRO A 205 -12.50 1.04 -0.90
C PRO A 205 -11.99 -0.07 0.04
N THR A 206 -12.47 -1.30 -0.12
CA THR A 206 -12.03 -2.45 0.69
C THR A 206 -10.75 -3.09 0.14
N HIS A 207 -10.56 -3.03 -1.18
CA HIS A 207 -9.39 -3.58 -1.89
C HIS A 207 -8.87 -2.56 -2.91
N PRO A 208 -8.16 -1.52 -2.44
CA PRO A 208 -7.63 -0.47 -3.31
C PRO A 208 -6.50 -0.97 -4.22
N ILE A 209 -5.91 -2.13 -3.88
CA ILE A 209 -4.89 -2.80 -4.69
C ILE A 209 -5.24 -4.29 -4.87
N PRO A 210 -6.16 -4.65 -5.79
CA PRO A 210 -6.42 -6.05 -6.11
C PRO A 210 -5.18 -6.77 -6.65
N VAL A 211 -5.06 -8.06 -6.35
CA VAL A 211 -3.94 -8.94 -6.78
C VAL A 211 -4.45 -10.25 -7.39
N LYS A 212 -3.57 -11.14 -7.90
CA LYS A 212 -3.96 -12.50 -8.36
C LYS A 212 -4.38 -13.43 -7.21
N LYS A 213 -5.17 -14.47 -7.52
CA LYS A 213 -5.46 -15.68 -6.69
C LYS A 213 -6.33 -15.43 -5.44
N GLN A 214 -6.36 -16.38 -4.51
CA GLN A 214 -7.14 -16.38 -3.27
C GLN A 214 -6.78 -15.20 -2.33
N PRO A 215 -7.67 -14.77 -1.40
CA PRO A 215 -7.46 -13.65 -0.48
C PRO A 215 -6.17 -13.67 0.37
N LYS A 216 -5.54 -14.85 0.50
CA LYS A 216 -4.23 -15.01 1.15
C LYS A 216 -3.07 -14.31 0.42
N TYR A 217 -3.24 -14.05 -0.88
CA TYR A 217 -2.31 -13.23 -1.64
C TYR A 217 -2.82 -11.80 -1.57
N ASN A 218 -2.03 -10.93 -0.96
CA ASN A 218 -2.32 -9.50 -0.90
C ASN A 218 -1.02 -8.71 -0.75
N VAL A 219 -1.14 -7.39 -0.86
CA VAL A 219 0.01 -6.49 -0.95
C VAL A 219 0.90 -6.44 0.30
N THR A 220 0.39 -6.88 1.47
CA THR A 220 1.17 -6.94 2.71
C THR A 220 2.42 -7.81 2.55
N ARG A 221 2.31 -8.88 1.76
CA ARG A 221 3.39 -9.81 1.41
C ARG A 221 4.66 -9.07 1.01
N TRP A 222 4.52 -8.13 0.08
CA TRP A 222 5.64 -7.38 -0.46
C TRP A 222 5.98 -6.13 0.36
N GLN A 223 5.03 -5.56 1.10
CA GLN A 223 5.27 -4.34 1.85
C GLN A 223 5.92 -4.58 3.23
N VAL A 224 5.33 -5.44 4.06
CA VAL A 224 5.66 -5.56 5.50
C VAL A 224 5.87 -6.99 6.00
N THR A 225 5.51 -8.02 5.23
CA THR A 225 5.50 -9.40 5.73
C THR A 225 6.81 -10.14 5.52
N GLY A 226 7.34 -10.17 4.30
CA GLY A 226 8.55 -10.93 3.98
C GLY A 226 9.77 -10.53 4.82
N ARG A 227 10.88 -11.25 4.64
CA ARG A 227 12.10 -11.11 5.45
C ARG A 227 12.59 -9.65 5.54
N ASN A 228 12.18 -8.97 6.61
CA ASN A 228 12.42 -7.55 6.86
C ASN A 228 12.07 -6.66 5.63
N SER A 229 10.95 -6.97 4.96
CA SER A 229 10.49 -6.25 3.75
C SER A 229 10.29 -4.75 4.01
N ALA A 230 9.75 -4.38 5.17
CA ALA A 230 9.59 -2.97 5.55
C ALA A 230 10.93 -2.22 5.57
N TRP A 231 12.00 -2.85 6.09
CA TRP A 231 13.34 -2.26 6.06
C TRP A 231 13.90 -2.18 4.63
N LEU A 232 13.77 -3.25 3.82
CA LEU A 232 14.24 -3.26 2.44
C LEU A 232 13.59 -2.15 1.62
N ASN A 233 12.27 -2.01 1.74
CA ASN A 233 11.50 -0.95 1.09
C ASN A 233 11.96 0.42 1.58
N ALA A 234 12.16 0.61 2.89
CA ALA A 234 12.66 1.86 3.44
C ALA A 234 14.05 2.24 2.90
N GLN A 235 14.95 1.27 2.76
CA GLN A 235 16.26 1.53 2.17
C GLN A 235 16.16 1.92 0.70
N CYS A 236 15.22 1.34 -0.05
CA CYS A 236 14.99 1.70 -1.43
C CYS A 236 14.38 3.12 -1.56
N PHE A 237 13.46 3.51 -0.68
CA PHE A 237 12.97 4.89 -0.58
C PHE A 237 14.10 5.87 -0.26
N ALA A 238 14.99 5.53 0.68
CA ALA A 238 16.13 6.37 1.03
C ALA A 238 17.09 6.56 -0.16
N ILE A 239 17.34 5.49 -0.93
CA ILE A 239 18.15 5.56 -2.17
C ILE A 239 17.44 6.41 -3.22
N TYR A 240 16.15 6.18 -3.46
CA TYR A 240 15.33 6.93 -4.42
C TYR A 240 15.37 8.43 -4.15
N ARG A 241 15.14 8.87 -2.91
CA ARG A 241 15.19 10.30 -2.54
C ARG A 241 16.55 10.92 -2.84
N LYS A 242 17.65 10.21 -2.57
CA LYS A 242 19.01 10.68 -2.89
C LYS A 242 19.23 10.81 -4.39
N ILE A 243 18.75 9.85 -5.18
CA ILE A 243 18.80 9.92 -6.66
C ILE A 243 18.02 11.15 -7.16
N TYR A 244 16.81 11.33 -6.65
CA TYR A 244 15.94 12.45 -7.04
C TYR A 244 16.55 13.80 -6.69
N ALA A 245 17.10 13.95 -5.48
CA ALA A 245 17.80 15.15 -5.04
C ALA A 245 19.05 15.46 -5.90
N ALA A 246 19.82 14.43 -6.26
CA ALA A 246 21.02 14.58 -7.06
C ALA A 246 20.74 14.99 -8.51
N ARG A 247 19.61 14.57 -9.09
CA ARG A 247 19.19 14.96 -10.44
C ARG A 247 19.10 16.48 -10.58
N LYS A 248 18.58 17.18 -9.56
CA LYS A 248 18.45 18.65 -9.57
C LYS A 248 19.80 19.38 -9.57
N LYS A 249 20.88 18.69 -9.21
CA LYS A 249 22.22 19.25 -9.03
C LYS A 249 23.22 18.78 -10.10
N GLU A 250 22.73 18.05 -11.13
CA GLU A 250 23.54 17.52 -12.25
C GLU A 250 24.80 16.75 -11.81
N VAL A 251 24.72 16.06 -10.68
CA VAL A 251 25.89 15.43 -10.03
C VAL A 251 26.37 14.17 -10.77
N PHE A 252 25.50 13.52 -11.52
CA PHE A 252 25.80 12.28 -12.25
C PHE A 252 25.78 12.51 -13.76
N SER A 253 26.69 11.84 -14.48
CA SER A 253 26.54 11.69 -15.93
C SER A 253 25.25 10.93 -16.25
N GLU A 254 24.69 11.15 -17.45
CA GLU A 254 23.44 10.51 -17.87
C GLU A 254 23.53 8.97 -17.78
N LYS A 255 24.64 8.40 -18.27
CA LYS A 255 24.91 6.96 -18.14
C LYS A 255 24.95 6.49 -16.68
N GLY A 256 25.64 7.24 -15.80
CA GLY A 256 25.73 6.90 -14.39
C GLY A 256 24.38 6.96 -13.68
N LEU A 257 23.51 7.91 -14.06
CA LEU A 257 22.16 8.03 -13.55
C LEU A 257 21.28 6.85 -14.03
N GLN A 258 21.37 6.47 -15.30
CA GLN A 258 20.64 5.31 -15.85
C GLN A 258 21.03 3.99 -15.17
N GLU A 259 22.33 3.76 -14.96
CA GLU A 259 22.82 2.58 -14.22
C GLU A 259 22.26 2.55 -12.80
N LEU A 260 22.20 3.70 -12.13
CA LEU A 260 21.69 3.81 -10.77
C LEU A 260 20.17 3.60 -10.69
N LYS A 261 19.40 4.12 -11.65
CA LYS A 261 17.96 3.86 -11.79
C LYS A 261 17.69 2.36 -11.96
N ARG A 262 18.42 1.71 -12.88
CA ARG A 262 18.31 0.25 -13.10
C ARG A 262 18.68 -0.54 -11.85
N HIS A 263 19.75 -0.16 -11.17
CA HIS A 263 20.17 -0.82 -9.94
C HIS A 263 19.13 -0.64 -8.83
N LEU A 264 18.53 0.54 -8.66
CA LEU A 264 17.44 0.73 -7.71
C LEU A 264 16.23 -0.17 -8.04
N CYS A 265 15.80 -0.24 -9.30
CA CYS A 265 14.71 -1.12 -9.71
C CYS A 265 15.04 -2.60 -9.37
N PHE A 266 16.28 -3.02 -9.60
CA PHE A 266 16.74 -4.36 -9.18
C PHE A 266 16.63 -4.55 -7.66
N LEU A 267 17.17 -3.63 -6.86
CA LEU A 267 17.07 -3.68 -5.40
C LEU A 267 15.61 -3.68 -4.91
N TRP A 268 14.68 -3.12 -5.69
CA TRP A 268 13.25 -3.06 -5.40
C TRP A 268 12.42 -4.24 -5.95
N SER A 269 13.07 -5.27 -6.50
CA SER A 269 12.36 -6.43 -7.07
C SER A 269 11.47 -7.16 -6.05
N SER A 270 10.27 -7.55 -6.47
CA SER A 270 9.29 -8.30 -5.67
C SER A 270 9.87 -9.60 -5.11
N ASP A 271 10.73 -10.29 -5.86
CA ASP A 271 11.43 -11.52 -5.44
C ASP A 271 12.21 -11.38 -4.13
N PHE A 272 12.73 -10.19 -3.84
CA PHE A 272 13.46 -9.94 -2.59
C PHE A 272 12.54 -9.76 -1.38
N ARG A 273 11.22 -9.69 -1.60
CA ARG A 273 10.23 -9.53 -0.55
C ARG A 273 9.50 -10.84 -0.27
N THR A 274 9.78 -11.91 -1.01
CA THR A 274 9.05 -13.17 -0.90
C THR A 274 10.03 -14.33 -0.77
N HIS A 275 9.92 -15.13 0.30
CA HIS A 275 10.79 -16.30 0.55
C HIS A 275 12.31 -16.03 0.44
N LEU A 276 12.76 -14.85 0.87
CA LEU A 276 14.17 -14.45 0.74
C LEU A 276 15.09 -15.23 1.69
N VAL A 277 15.88 -16.14 1.12
CA VAL A 277 16.86 -16.96 1.87
C VAL A 277 18.02 -16.13 2.44
N GLN A 278 18.69 -16.66 3.46
CA GLN A 278 19.76 -15.98 4.22
C GLN A 278 20.91 -15.46 3.36
N GLU A 279 21.39 -16.26 2.41
CA GLU A 279 22.51 -15.90 1.55
C GLU A 279 22.15 -14.70 0.66
N ARG A 280 21.02 -14.80 -0.06
CA ARG A 280 20.49 -13.71 -0.89
C ARG A 280 20.20 -12.45 -0.08
N TRP A 281 19.63 -12.58 1.13
CA TRP A 281 19.46 -11.47 2.07
C TRP A 281 20.79 -10.78 2.40
N THR A 282 21.81 -11.56 2.73
CA THR A 282 23.14 -11.03 3.09
C THR A 282 23.78 -10.31 1.91
N SER A 283 23.69 -10.87 0.70
CA SER A 283 24.15 -10.23 -0.53
C SER A 283 23.41 -8.93 -0.82
N LEU A 284 22.07 -8.96 -0.77
CA LEU A 284 21.23 -7.78 -1.02
C LEU A 284 21.53 -6.65 -0.03
N ARG A 285 21.63 -6.97 1.27
CA ARG A 285 21.99 -6.01 2.31
C ARG A 285 23.34 -5.34 2.03
N LYS A 286 24.36 -6.12 1.62
CA LYS A 286 25.67 -5.57 1.21
C LYS A 286 25.54 -4.62 0.02
N GLN A 287 24.75 -4.98 -0.99
CA GLN A 287 24.54 -4.13 -2.17
C GLN A 287 23.85 -2.80 -1.81
N ILE A 288 22.80 -2.85 -0.98
CA ILE A 288 22.11 -1.65 -0.49
C ILE A 288 23.09 -0.72 0.24
N LEU A 289 23.84 -1.24 1.21
CA LEU A 289 24.80 -0.46 2.00
C LEU A 289 25.90 0.14 1.11
N LYS A 290 26.40 -0.61 0.12
CA LYS A 290 27.40 -0.12 -0.84
C LYS A 290 26.84 1.03 -1.68
N THR A 291 25.61 0.91 -2.17
CA THR A 291 24.93 1.95 -2.96
C THR A 291 24.68 3.20 -2.12
N GLN A 292 24.22 3.05 -0.88
CA GLN A 292 24.05 4.18 0.05
C GLN A 292 25.38 4.89 0.34
N LYS A 293 26.47 4.13 0.56
CA LYS A 293 27.82 4.71 0.76
C LYS A 293 28.30 5.47 -0.47
N LYS A 294 28.11 4.91 -1.67
CA LYS A 294 28.44 5.58 -2.95
C LYS A 294 27.69 6.91 -3.06
N LEU A 295 26.37 6.89 -2.85
CA LEU A 295 25.54 8.10 -2.91
C LEU A 295 25.95 9.14 -1.86
N LYS A 296 26.27 8.70 -0.65
CA LYS A 296 26.77 9.56 0.43
C LYS A 296 28.05 10.29 0.03
N HIS A 297 29.02 9.58 -0.54
CA HIS A 297 30.28 10.16 -0.98
C HIS A 297 30.08 11.17 -2.12
N THR A 298 29.17 10.86 -3.06
CA THR A 298 28.97 11.69 -4.26
C THR A 298 28.13 12.95 -4.00
N ILE A 299 27.11 12.88 -3.13
CA ILE A 299 26.17 13.98 -2.90
C ILE A 299 26.48 14.74 -1.59
N GLY A 300 27.35 14.17 -0.74
CA GLY A 300 27.69 14.69 0.57
C GLY A 300 26.69 14.30 1.65
N ASP A 301 27.03 14.65 2.90
CA ASP A 301 26.25 14.36 4.10
C ASP A 301 25.20 15.42 4.41
N ARG A 302 24.87 16.29 3.45
CA ARG A 302 23.67 17.10 3.58
C ARG A 302 22.50 16.12 3.57
N GLU A 303 22.12 15.68 4.77
CA GLU A 303 20.74 15.55 5.18
C GLU A 303 20.06 16.88 4.83
N GLU A 304 19.86 17.13 3.54
CA GLU A 304 18.63 17.76 3.13
C GLU A 304 17.58 16.83 3.72
N ARG A 305 17.12 17.22 4.90
CA ARG A 305 15.80 16.93 5.42
C ARG A 305 14.83 17.31 4.30
N ILE A 306 14.78 16.50 3.26
CA ILE A 306 13.58 16.27 2.49
C ILE A 306 12.69 15.54 3.50
N GLN A 307 12.23 16.30 4.49
CA GLN A 307 11.02 15.99 5.22
C GLN A 307 10.00 15.73 4.13
N SER A 308 9.15 14.73 4.32
CA SER A 308 8.00 14.46 3.45
C SER A 308 7.17 15.72 3.12
N THR A 309 7.36 16.82 3.86
CA THR A 309 6.80 18.16 3.65
C THR A 309 7.48 19.03 2.57
N GLU A 310 8.63 18.65 1.99
CA GLU A 310 9.31 19.45 0.95
C GLU A 310 9.01 19.01 -0.50
N ILE A 311 8.37 17.85 -0.68
CA ILE A 311 7.69 17.57 -1.95
C ILE A 311 6.36 18.33 -1.84
N PRO A 312 6.05 19.30 -2.73
CA PRO A 312 4.71 19.84 -2.81
C PRO A 312 3.81 18.67 -3.21
N ILE A 313 3.18 18.04 -2.22
CA ILE A 313 2.12 17.09 -2.45
C ILE A 313 0.94 17.96 -2.86
N ASP A 314 0.58 17.87 -4.13
CA ASP A 314 -0.54 18.62 -4.67
C ASP A 314 -1.84 18.04 -4.11
N ILE A 315 -2.22 18.54 -2.93
CA ILE A 315 -3.54 18.31 -2.36
C ILE A 315 -4.57 19.29 -2.92
N ASN A 316 -4.17 20.26 -3.77
CA ASN A 316 -5.12 21.25 -4.30
C ASN A 316 -6.14 20.59 -5.24
N GLY A 317 -5.76 19.46 -5.88
CA GLY A 317 -6.70 18.60 -6.62
C GLY A 317 -7.75 17.92 -5.74
N LEU A 318 -7.52 17.81 -4.43
CA LEU A 318 -8.48 17.29 -3.46
C LEU A 318 -9.43 18.42 -3.02
N PHE A 319 -10.52 18.62 -3.74
CA PHE A 319 -11.59 19.59 -3.40
C PHE A 319 -11.17 21.08 -3.32
N GLY A 320 -9.99 21.47 -3.81
CA GLY A 320 -9.43 22.80 -3.55
C GLY A 320 -8.99 22.98 -2.09
N ALA A 321 -8.66 21.89 -1.40
CA ALA A 321 -8.15 21.92 -0.04
C ALA A 321 -6.75 22.54 0.02
N VAL A 322 -6.52 23.36 1.05
CA VAL A 322 -5.23 24.01 1.29
C VAL A 322 -4.72 23.52 2.65
N VAL A 323 -3.45 23.15 2.72
CA VAL A 323 -2.78 22.97 4.03
C VAL A 323 -2.74 24.36 4.66
N LEU A 324 -3.51 24.56 5.72
CA LEU A 324 -3.48 25.80 6.50
C LEU A 324 -2.04 25.96 7.05
N GLY A 325 -1.22 26.85 6.45
CA GLY A 325 0.12 27.17 6.99
C GLY A 325 1.27 27.42 6.01
N VAL A 326 1.14 27.27 4.68
CA VAL A 326 2.31 27.40 3.75
C VAL A 326 2.68 28.85 3.38
N ARG A 327 2.13 29.88 4.04
CA ARG A 327 2.60 31.27 3.84
C ARG A 327 3.77 31.59 4.78
N ARG A 328 5.00 31.52 4.25
CA ARG A 328 6.22 32.08 4.87
C ARG A 328 5.99 33.56 5.20
N ARG A 329 5.65 33.87 6.45
CA ARG A 329 5.88 35.20 7.04
C ARG A 329 7.09 35.12 7.94
N LYS A 330 8.20 35.71 7.51
CA LYS A 330 9.28 36.13 8.42
C LYS A 330 8.66 37.18 9.36
N SER A 331 8.47 36.85 10.64
CA SER A 331 8.07 37.84 11.63
C SER A 331 8.59 37.47 13.02
N ARG A 332 8.99 38.52 13.74
CA ARG A 332 9.71 38.57 15.02
C ARG A 332 8.91 38.00 16.19
N LYS A 333 9.65 37.53 17.20
CA LYS A 333 9.22 37.20 18.57
C LYS A 333 8.07 38.10 19.05
N LYS A 334 6.88 37.51 19.16
CA LYS A 334 5.79 37.93 20.05
C LYS A 334 5.22 36.64 20.64
N TYR A 335 5.37 36.45 21.94
CA TYR A 335 4.68 35.39 22.67
C TYR A 335 3.21 35.82 22.77
N TYR A 336 2.31 35.07 22.15
CA TYR A 336 0.88 35.37 22.17
C TYR A 336 0.25 34.86 23.47
N ALA A 337 -0.71 35.62 24.01
CA ALA A 337 -1.62 35.15 25.04
C ALA A 337 -2.52 34.06 24.43
N GLY A 338 -2.41 32.81 24.91
CA GLY A 338 -3.16 31.66 24.38
C GLY A 338 -2.46 30.31 24.47
N GLU A 339 -1.19 30.28 24.89
CA GLU A 339 -0.46 29.04 25.17
C GLU A 339 -0.73 28.56 26.60
N GLY A 340 -1.06 27.27 26.75
CA GLY A 340 -1.29 26.64 28.05
C GLY A 340 -0.75 25.22 28.08
N ILE A 341 -0.13 24.83 29.20
CA ILE A 341 0.18 23.43 29.49
C ILE A 341 -0.43 23.13 30.84
N ASP A 342 -1.38 22.20 30.85
CA ASP A 342 -1.96 21.68 32.08
C ASP A 342 -1.54 20.22 32.25
N ILE A 343 -0.93 19.90 33.39
CA ILE A 343 -0.45 18.55 33.73
C ILE A 343 -1.24 18.08 34.94
N GLY A 344 -2.35 17.39 34.68
CA GLY A 344 -3.17 16.77 35.71
C GLY A 344 -2.72 15.36 36.08
N GLU A 345 -3.45 14.74 37.02
CA GLU A 345 -3.18 13.39 37.52
C GLU A 345 -3.53 12.26 36.53
N ARG A 346 -4.24 12.57 35.45
CA ARG A 346 -4.57 11.60 34.39
C ARG A 346 -4.22 12.07 32.98
N PHE A 347 -4.27 13.37 32.76
CA PHE A 347 -4.14 13.96 31.44
C PHE A 347 -3.09 15.05 31.43
N THR A 348 -2.49 15.24 30.25
CA THR A 348 -1.68 16.40 29.94
C THR A 348 -2.31 17.10 28.75
N GLN A 349 -2.74 18.34 28.93
CA GLN A 349 -3.27 19.18 27.87
C GLN A 349 -2.20 20.18 27.41
N ILE A 350 -2.04 20.31 26.10
CA ILE A 350 -1.20 21.32 25.46
C ILE A 350 -2.06 22.12 24.50
N ILE A 351 -2.20 23.41 24.78
CA ILE A 351 -2.96 24.36 23.97
C ILE A 351 -1.97 25.33 23.31
N THR A 352 -2.08 25.45 21.99
CA THR A 352 -1.42 26.45 21.17
C THR A 352 -2.46 27.19 20.32
N PRO A 353 -2.11 28.30 19.66
CA PRO A 353 -3.03 28.97 18.73
C PRO A 353 -3.56 28.08 17.59
N SER A 354 -2.84 27.01 17.25
CA SER A 354 -3.16 26.16 16.09
C SER A 354 -3.56 24.73 16.45
N VAL A 355 -3.31 24.28 17.69
CA VAL A 355 -3.54 22.90 18.13
C VAL A 355 -4.02 22.88 19.59
N ASP A 356 -5.02 22.06 19.87
CA ASP A 356 -5.38 21.65 21.23
C ASP A 356 -5.31 20.13 21.31
N ILE A 357 -4.45 19.60 22.18
CA ILE A 357 -4.25 18.16 22.34
C ILE A 357 -4.28 17.77 23.81
N VAL A 358 -5.01 16.69 24.10
CA VAL A 358 -5.07 16.05 25.42
C VAL A 358 -4.47 14.65 25.32
N LEU A 359 -3.47 14.37 26.17
CA LEU A 359 -2.75 13.11 26.22
C LEU A 359 -3.05 12.36 27.52
N ASN A 360 -3.37 11.07 27.42
CA ASN A 360 -3.71 10.22 28.56
C ASN A 360 -2.48 9.47 29.06
N HIS A 361 -1.90 9.92 30.18
CA HIS A 361 -0.67 9.32 30.71
C HIS A 361 -0.90 7.99 31.45
N GLN A 362 -2.14 7.69 31.84
CA GLN A 362 -2.56 6.36 32.31
C GLN A 362 -2.63 5.32 31.17
N ARG A 363 -2.52 5.78 29.92
CA ARG A 363 -2.60 4.97 28.69
C ARG A 363 -1.47 5.29 27.73
N GLY A 364 -0.24 5.36 28.25
CA GLY A 364 1.00 5.55 27.48
C GLY A 364 0.98 6.75 26.53
N LEU A 365 0.40 7.85 27.01
CA LEU A 365 0.17 9.09 26.24
C LEU A 365 -0.66 8.87 24.98
N ALA A 366 -1.67 7.99 25.01
CA ALA A 366 -2.67 7.93 23.95
C ALA A 366 -3.35 9.31 23.78
N ILE A 367 -3.71 9.66 22.54
CA ILE A 367 -4.46 10.89 22.26
C ILE A 367 -5.90 10.69 22.76
N GLU A 368 -6.26 11.45 23.78
CA GLU A 368 -7.61 11.52 24.30
C GLU A 368 -8.47 12.39 23.36
N SER A 369 -7.96 13.55 22.98
CA SER A 369 -8.55 14.45 21.97
C SER A 369 -7.46 15.26 21.27
N LEU A 370 -7.70 15.58 19.99
CA LEU A 370 -6.88 16.44 19.16
C LEU A 370 -7.78 17.30 18.28
N ALA A 371 -7.70 18.60 18.48
CA ALA A 371 -8.38 19.62 17.69
C ALA A 371 -7.37 20.54 17.00
N PHE A 372 -7.81 21.11 15.88
CA PHE A 372 -7.10 22.19 15.19
C PHE A 372 -8.04 23.40 15.17
N PRO A 373 -7.98 24.30 16.19
CA PRO A 373 -8.98 25.36 16.40
C PRO A 373 -9.22 26.26 15.19
N GLY A 374 -8.20 26.50 14.36
CA GLY A 374 -8.34 27.25 13.11
C GLY A 374 -9.23 26.57 12.05
N MET A 375 -9.54 25.29 12.20
CA MET A 375 -10.48 24.56 11.36
C MET A 375 -11.87 24.53 11.96
N GLN A 376 -11.97 24.03 13.19
CA GLN A 376 -13.15 23.96 14.04
C GLN A 376 -12.71 23.77 15.51
N PRO A 377 -13.52 24.17 16.50
CA PRO A 377 -13.16 24.02 17.91
C PRO A 377 -13.23 22.56 18.40
N GLU A 378 -14.14 21.74 17.85
CA GLU A 378 -14.31 20.35 18.28
C GLU A 378 -13.16 19.45 17.79
N PRO A 379 -12.72 18.47 18.61
CA PRO A 379 -11.65 17.56 18.22
C PRO A 379 -12.04 16.68 17.04
N LEU A 380 -11.06 16.43 16.16
CA LEU A 380 -11.22 15.57 14.98
C LEU A 380 -10.76 14.14 15.26
N ILE A 381 -9.70 13.99 16.05
CA ILE A 381 -9.09 12.71 16.41
C ILE A 381 -9.16 12.55 17.93
N GLY A 382 -9.37 11.32 18.40
CA GLY A 382 -9.39 11.08 19.85
C GLY A 382 -9.59 9.64 20.24
N THR A 383 -9.90 9.42 21.50
CA THR A 383 -10.29 8.11 22.03
C THR A 383 -11.80 7.98 22.06
N ILE A 384 -12.35 6.95 21.40
CA ILE A 384 -13.77 6.57 21.59
C ILE A 384 -13.84 5.62 22.78
N LYS A 385 -14.65 5.97 23.79
CA LYS A 385 -14.76 5.19 25.03
C LYS A 385 -15.67 3.98 24.88
N HIS A 386 -15.40 2.96 25.70
CA HIS A 386 -16.34 1.88 25.95
C HIS A 386 -17.75 2.43 26.20
N GLY A 387 -18.75 1.85 25.54
CA GLY A 387 -20.16 2.23 25.69
C GLY A 387 -20.61 3.38 24.78
N TYR A 388 -19.74 3.92 23.91
CA TYR A 388 -20.18 4.87 22.88
C TYR A 388 -21.04 4.21 21.80
N PHE A 389 -20.64 3.02 21.34
CA PHE A 389 -21.38 2.24 20.35
C PHE A 389 -22.29 1.21 21.03
N GLU A 390 -23.45 0.95 20.43
CA GLU A 390 -24.38 -0.10 20.90
C GLU A 390 -23.90 -1.52 20.51
N GLU A 391 -23.03 -1.62 19.51
CA GLU A 391 -22.49 -2.91 19.05
C GLU A 391 -21.43 -3.49 19.99
N ILE A 392 -21.62 -4.74 20.42
CA ILE A 392 -20.67 -5.49 21.26
C ILE A 392 -19.29 -5.60 20.59
N SER A 393 -19.25 -5.73 19.26
CA SER A 393 -17.96 -5.81 18.53
C SER A 393 -17.14 -4.50 18.57
N LEU A 394 -17.74 -3.40 19.06
CA LEU A 394 -17.09 -2.11 19.29
C LEU A 394 -17.01 -1.72 20.77
N SER A 395 -17.34 -2.63 21.70
CA SER A 395 -17.39 -2.36 23.14
C SER A 395 -16.01 -2.26 23.80
N ALA A 396 -14.98 -1.80 23.10
CA ALA A 396 -13.65 -1.55 23.65
C ALA A 396 -13.37 -0.05 23.66
N ASP A 397 -12.35 0.38 24.41
CA ASP A 397 -11.78 1.71 24.24
C ASP A 397 -10.91 1.74 22.96
N TRP A 398 -11.17 2.70 22.09
CA TRP A 398 -10.47 2.87 20.81
C TRP A 398 -9.47 4.02 20.88
N TYR A 399 -8.32 3.76 21.53
CA TYR A 399 -7.26 4.74 21.76
C TYR A 399 -6.56 5.23 20.49
N SER A 400 -6.36 6.55 20.35
CA SER A 400 -5.53 7.11 19.28
C SER A 400 -4.04 7.18 19.67
N ALA A 401 -3.16 7.10 18.66
CA ALA A 401 -1.70 7.05 18.76
C ALA A 401 -1.15 5.92 19.64
N SER A 402 -1.83 4.78 19.66
CA SER A 402 -1.37 3.55 20.30
C SER A 402 -0.60 2.65 19.34
N SER A 403 0.00 1.59 19.88
CA SER A 403 0.70 0.53 19.17
C SER A 403 0.32 -0.84 19.75
N VAL A 404 0.16 -1.83 18.88
CA VAL A 404 -0.24 -3.19 19.24
C VAL A 404 0.59 -4.20 18.45
N LEU A 405 1.21 -5.14 19.16
CA LEU A 405 1.76 -6.37 18.60
C LEU A 405 0.89 -7.56 19.04
N GLN A 406 0.08 -8.07 18.13
CA GLN A 406 -0.71 -9.28 18.33
C GLN A 406 0.12 -10.51 17.96
N ARG A 407 0.29 -11.42 18.91
CA ARG A 407 1.09 -12.64 18.73
C ARG A 407 0.18 -13.87 18.66
N PRO A 408 0.45 -14.83 17.77
CA PRO A 408 -0.30 -16.09 17.75
C PRO A 408 -0.17 -16.82 19.09
N GLY A 409 -1.30 -17.15 19.73
CA GLY A 409 -1.35 -17.93 20.97
C GLY A 409 -0.74 -17.26 22.22
N LYS A 410 -0.46 -15.95 22.19
CA LYS A 410 0.09 -15.19 23.32
C LYS A 410 -0.65 -13.88 23.51
N SER A 411 -0.53 -13.30 24.70
CA SER A 411 -1.07 -11.96 24.99
C SER A 411 -0.47 -10.91 24.05
N GLN A 412 -1.29 -9.91 23.72
CA GLN A 412 -0.84 -8.74 22.97
C GLN A 412 0.15 -7.90 23.78
N ILE A 413 1.09 -7.25 23.08
CA ILE A 413 1.95 -6.22 23.67
C ILE A 413 1.45 -4.87 23.17
N THR A 414 1.22 -3.94 24.09
CA THR A 414 0.73 -2.60 23.77
C THR A 414 1.58 -1.53 24.43
N ASP A 415 1.43 -0.29 23.98
CA ASP A 415 2.01 0.89 24.62
C ASP A 415 0.99 1.63 25.50
N LEU A 416 0.01 0.92 26.09
CA LEU A 416 -1.08 1.49 26.89
C LEU A 416 -0.85 1.46 28.41
N GLU A 417 0.36 1.12 28.85
CA GLU A 417 0.74 1.20 30.26
C GLU A 417 0.96 2.64 30.71
N LYS A 418 0.84 2.90 32.01
CA LYS A 418 1.08 4.22 32.59
C LYS A 418 2.51 4.71 32.32
N THR A 419 2.67 6.00 32.05
CA THR A 419 3.97 6.65 31.90
C THR A 419 3.94 8.07 32.46
N ASP A 420 5.08 8.57 32.91
CA ASP A 420 5.18 9.94 33.42
C ASP A 420 5.61 10.90 32.28
N PRO A 421 4.78 11.89 31.94
CA PRO A 421 5.07 12.81 30.83
C PRO A 421 6.18 13.79 31.20
N THR A 422 7.12 13.99 30.29
CA THR A 422 8.11 15.07 30.35
C THR A 422 7.83 16.10 29.26
N ILE A 423 7.75 17.37 29.65
CA ILE A 423 7.52 18.48 28.73
C ILE A 423 8.83 19.09 28.26
N ARG A 424 8.90 19.41 26.97
CA ARG A 424 10.02 20.11 26.34
C ARG A 424 9.51 21.25 25.49
N ARG A 425 10.35 22.25 25.24
CA ARG A 425 10.08 23.31 24.28
C ARG A 425 11.26 23.43 23.33
N GLY A 426 10.99 23.82 22.10
CA GLY A 426 12.05 24.05 21.14
C GLY A 426 11.58 24.83 19.93
N THR A 427 12.47 24.94 18.96
CA THR A 427 12.19 25.57 17.67
C THR A 427 12.73 24.67 16.57
N SER A 428 12.01 24.61 15.46
CA SER A 428 12.37 23.83 14.27
C SER A 428 12.23 24.68 13.02
N SER A 429 12.49 24.09 11.85
CA SER A 429 12.18 24.70 10.55
C SER A 429 10.68 25.03 10.36
N LYS A 430 9.79 24.34 11.08
CA LYS A 430 8.33 24.54 11.07
C LYS A 430 7.85 25.56 12.12
N GLY A 431 8.77 26.15 12.89
CA GLY A 431 8.45 27.11 13.95
C GLY A 431 8.65 26.57 15.37
N PRO A 432 8.24 27.35 16.40
CA PRO A 432 8.27 26.95 17.79
C PRO A 432 7.29 25.81 18.07
N TRP A 433 7.65 24.96 19.02
CA TRP A 433 6.87 23.78 19.38
C TRP A 433 6.97 23.45 20.87
N ILE A 434 5.95 22.77 21.38
CA ILE A 434 5.88 22.17 22.71
C ILE A 434 5.87 20.65 22.54
N GLY A 435 6.72 19.94 23.24
CA GLY A 435 6.83 18.49 23.15
C GLY A 435 6.41 17.79 24.44
N CYS A 436 5.79 16.61 24.29
CA CYS A 436 5.46 15.72 25.39
C CYS A 436 6.09 14.36 25.13
N VAL A 437 6.88 13.87 26.08
CA VAL A 437 7.65 12.62 25.95
C VAL A 437 7.28 11.67 27.07
N GLY A 438 7.13 10.39 26.75
CA GLY A 438 6.97 9.32 27.73
C GLY A 438 7.71 8.06 27.30
N THR A 439 8.14 7.28 28.28
CA THR A 439 8.75 5.95 28.09
C THR A 439 7.85 4.91 28.71
N ILE A 440 7.45 3.92 27.91
CA ILE A 440 6.53 2.84 28.29
C ILE A 440 7.34 1.55 28.35
N MET A 441 7.29 0.84 29.47
CA MET A 441 7.97 -0.45 29.64
C MET A 441 7.09 -1.59 29.12
N THR A 442 7.65 -2.47 28.29
CA THR A 442 7.00 -3.71 27.86
C THR A 442 7.87 -4.92 28.18
N GLU A 443 7.31 -6.12 28.10
CA GLU A 443 8.02 -7.37 28.35
C GLU A 443 9.19 -7.66 27.38
N ILE A 444 9.29 -6.96 26.24
CA ILE A 444 10.37 -7.16 25.23
C ILE A 444 11.24 -5.92 25.01
N GLY A 445 11.09 -4.89 25.85
CA GLY A 445 11.87 -3.65 25.81
C GLY A 445 11.00 -2.39 25.91
N SER A 446 11.62 -1.24 26.05
CA SER A 446 10.90 0.03 26.20
C SER A 446 10.39 0.58 24.87
N ILE A 447 9.37 1.42 24.95
CA ILE A 447 8.83 2.22 23.85
C ILE A 447 8.93 3.69 24.26
N ASP A 448 9.66 4.50 23.51
CA ASP A 448 9.65 5.95 23.69
C ASP A 448 8.63 6.57 22.75
N LYS A 449 7.75 7.41 23.30
CA LYS A 449 6.75 8.18 22.56
C LYS A 449 7.01 9.66 22.74
N GLU A 450 7.13 10.40 21.64
CA GLU A 450 7.31 11.85 21.62
C GLU A 450 6.25 12.49 20.73
N TYR A 451 5.51 13.44 21.29
CA TYR A 451 4.65 14.37 20.57
C TYR A 451 5.37 15.69 20.39
N ILE A 452 5.26 16.30 19.22
CA ILE A 452 5.72 17.66 18.93
C ILE A 452 4.51 18.45 18.45
N VAL A 453 4.06 19.39 19.26
CA VAL A 453 2.90 20.24 19.01
C VAL A 453 3.37 21.60 18.50
N TYR A 454 3.08 21.92 17.25
CA TYR A 454 3.48 23.19 16.68
C TYR A 454 2.55 24.33 17.12
N GLN A 455 3.12 25.52 17.31
CA GLN A 455 2.33 26.67 17.78
C GLN A 455 1.63 27.40 16.63
N ASP A 456 2.32 27.57 15.51
CA ASP A 456 1.90 28.45 14.41
C ASP A 456 1.28 27.70 13.21
N ILE A 457 1.25 26.37 13.25
CA ILE A 457 0.65 25.54 12.20
C ILE A 457 -0.24 24.46 12.82
N PRO A 458 -1.37 24.10 12.17
CA PRO A 458 -2.30 23.07 12.64
C PRO A 458 -1.72 21.68 12.34
N GLN A 459 -0.63 21.35 13.04
CA GLN A 459 0.08 20.10 12.85
C GLN A 459 0.67 19.63 14.17
N ILE A 460 0.73 18.31 14.34
CA ILE A 460 1.58 17.64 15.32
C ILE A 460 2.49 16.62 14.63
N ASP A 461 3.65 16.33 15.21
CA ASP A 461 4.45 15.16 14.86
C ASP A 461 4.41 14.15 16.01
N ILE A 462 4.30 12.87 15.67
CA ILE A 462 4.35 11.74 16.59
C ILE A 462 5.56 10.89 16.23
N LYS A 463 6.41 10.61 17.21
CA LYS A 463 7.53 9.68 17.07
C LYS A 463 7.38 8.56 18.09
N VAL A 464 7.46 7.33 17.61
CA VAL A 464 7.45 6.11 18.42
C VAL A 464 8.73 5.34 18.12
N THR A 465 9.55 5.09 19.14
CA THR A 465 10.76 4.28 19.04
C THR A 465 10.62 3.03 19.88
N PHE A 466 10.62 1.87 19.23
CA PHE A 466 10.56 0.56 19.87
C PHE A 466 11.98 0.06 20.12
N HIS A 467 12.44 0.08 21.37
CA HIS A 467 13.76 -0.40 21.78
C HIS A 467 13.79 -1.91 21.98
N TRP A 468 13.22 -2.63 21.03
CA TRP A 468 13.13 -4.08 21.03
C TRP A 468 14.32 -4.67 20.28
N LYS A 469 15.03 -5.63 20.89
CA LYS A 469 16.15 -6.31 20.21
C LYS A 469 15.67 -7.16 19.04
N LYS A 470 14.51 -7.80 19.21
CA LYS A 470 13.84 -8.62 18.21
C LYS A 470 12.34 -8.38 18.29
N VAL A 471 11.70 -8.22 17.15
CA VAL A 471 10.24 -8.16 17.03
C VAL A 471 9.72 -9.57 16.74
N PRO A 472 8.93 -10.17 17.65
CA PRO A 472 8.33 -11.47 17.45
C PRO A 472 7.48 -11.57 16.18
N LEU A 473 7.18 -12.81 15.77
CA LEU A 473 6.15 -13.08 14.77
C LEU A 473 4.77 -12.63 15.29
N GLY A 474 4.05 -11.88 14.47
CA GLY A 474 2.76 -11.31 14.82
C GLY A 474 2.37 -10.14 13.92
N SER A 475 1.13 -9.71 14.05
CA SER A 475 0.61 -8.47 13.48
C SER A 475 1.07 -7.31 14.35
N PHE A 476 2.00 -6.50 13.83
CA PHE A 476 2.57 -5.35 14.51
C PHE A 476 2.05 -4.07 13.85
N ARG A 477 1.18 -3.34 14.54
CA ARG A 477 0.52 -2.14 14.05
C ARG A 477 0.76 -0.99 15.02
N SER A 478 0.94 0.22 14.49
CA SER A 478 1.19 1.43 15.26
C SER A 478 0.45 2.61 14.66
N GLY A 479 0.48 3.74 15.36
CA GLY A 479 -0.09 4.99 14.88
C GLY A 479 -1.57 4.90 14.58
N PHE A 480 -2.34 4.19 15.40
CA PHE A 480 -3.79 4.13 15.22
C PHE A 480 -4.38 5.54 15.34
N ILE A 481 -5.12 6.01 14.35
CA ILE A 481 -5.73 7.34 14.33
C ILE A 481 -7.23 7.14 14.21
N THR A 482 -7.96 7.38 15.31
CA THR A 482 -9.42 7.21 15.39
C THR A 482 -10.10 8.53 15.14
N LEU A 483 -10.98 8.58 14.13
CA LEU A 483 -11.80 9.74 13.85
C LEU A 483 -12.96 9.80 14.84
N LEU A 484 -13.24 11.00 15.38
CA LEU A 484 -14.39 11.21 16.25
C LEU A 484 -15.66 11.36 15.41
N PRO A 485 -16.71 10.54 15.61
CA PRO A 485 -17.83 10.48 14.66
C PRO A 485 -18.60 11.79 14.54
N ASN A 486 -18.86 12.45 15.68
CA ASN A 486 -19.56 13.73 15.73
C ASN A 486 -18.83 14.86 15.00
N ALA A 487 -17.54 14.67 14.68
CA ALA A 487 -16.75 15.67 14.01
C ALA A 487 -16.90 15.62 12.49
N PHE A 488 -17.36 14.52 11.86
CA PHE A 488 -17.36 14.38 10.40
C PHE A 488 -18.72 14.05 9.83
N ASP A 489 -18.96 14.50 8.60
CA ASP A 489 -20.14 14.09 7.82
C ASP A 489 -19.92 12.68 7.22
N GLN A 490 -20.62 11.69 7.78
CA GLN A 490 -20.56 10.29 7.36
C GLN A 490 -20.85 10.07 5.87
N SER A 491 -21.75 10.88 5.29
CA SER A 491 -22.21 10.70 3.91
C SER A 491 -21.13 11.03 2.87
N SER A 492 -20.15 11.83 3.26
CA SER A 492 -19.06 12.30 2.40
C SER A 492 -17.67 11.83 2.85
N LEU A 493 -17.61 10.87 3.79
CA LEU A 493 -16.34 10.30 4.25
C LEU A 493 -15.55 9.65 3.12
N PHE A 494 -14.24 9.90 3.13
CA PHE A 494 -13.31 9.32 2.18
C PHE A 494 -11.93 9.09 2.81
N TYR A 495 -11.14 8.23 2.17
CA TYR A 495 -9.68 8.25 2.30
C TYR A 495 -9.02 8.42 0.94
N ALA A 496 -7.80 8.96 0.92
CA ALA A 496 -7.06 9.19 -0.31
C ALA A 496 -5.56 8.99 -0.14
N THR A 497 -4.90 8.47 -1.17
CA THR A 497 -3.45 8.24 -1.18
C THR A 497 -2.91 7.96 -2.59
N HIS A 498 -1.60 7.84 -2.75
CA HIS A 498 -0.97 7.41 -4.00
C HIS A 498 -0.66 5.90 -3.94
N ASN A 499 -1.25 5.09 -4.81
CA ASN A 499 -0.84 3.69 -4.97
C ASN A 499 -0.04 3.54 -6.28
N GLY A 500 1.14 4.17 -6.32
CA GLY A 500 2.10 4.01 -7.42
C GLY A 500 1.90 4.91 -8.63
N GLY A 501 0.85 5.74 -8.64
CA GLY A 501 0.62 6.82 -9.61
C GLY A 501 1.05 8.20 -9.10
N TYR A 502 1.17 9.16 -10.01
CA TYR A 502 1.43 10.58 -9.75
C TYR A 502 0.20 11.26 -9.12
N GLY A 503 -1.01 10.83 -9.50
CA GLY A 503 -2.26 11.32 -8.92
C GLY A 503 -2.64 10.62 -7.62
N MET A 504 -3.34 11.34 -6.73
CA MET A 504 -3.92 10.77 -5.52
C MET A 504 -5.25 10.10 -5.87
N GLU A 505 -5.40 8.84 -5.48
CA GLU A 505 -6.63 8.07 -5.61
C GLU A 505 -7.54 8.35 -4.41
N VAL A 506 -8.82 8.63 -4.67
CA VAL A 506 -9.83 8.94 -3.65
C VAL A 506 -10.88 7.83 -3.58
N PHE A 507 -11.08 7.30 -2.38
CA PHE A 507 -12.03 6.22 -2.10
C PHE A 507 -13.09 6.71 -1.12
N LYS A 508 -14.34 6.78 -1.58
CA LYS A 508 -15.47 7.08 -0.71
C LYS A 508 -15.73 5.89 0.21
N MET A 509 -16.00 6.16 1.48
CA MET A 509 -16.24 5.12 2.50
C MET A 509 -17.72 4.79 2.66
N ASN A 510 -18.62 5.66 2.20
CA ASN A 510 -20.06 5.48 2.38
C ASN A 510 -20.54 4.14 1.78
N ASN A 511 -21.50 3.51 2.46
CA ASN A 511 -22.10 2.23 2.06
C ASN A 511 -21.13 1.04 1.95
N CYS A 512 -19.94 1.12 2.57
CA CYS A 512 -18.95 0.05 2.59
C CYS A 512 -18.58 -0.35 4.03
N VAL A 513 -18.15 -1.60 4.20
CA VAL A 513 -17.42 -2.04 5.40
C VAL A 513 -15.98 -2.29 4.97
N ILE A 514 -15.05 -1.50 5.51
CA ILE A 514 -13.63 -1.56 5.18
C ILE A 514 -12.91 -2.10 6.41
N ASP A 515 -12.14 -3.16 6.24
CA ASP A 515 -11.14 -3.54 7.23
C ASP A 515 -9.97 -4.22 6.51
N HIS A 516 -8.97 -3.40 6.16
CA HIS A 516 -7.75 -3.90 5.51
C HIS A 516 -6.92 -4.80 6.45
N GLY A 517 -7.12 -4.66 7.76
CA GLY A 517 -6.41 -5.38 8.80
C GLY A 517 -7.06 -6.72 9.19
N THR A 518 -8.19 -7.10 8.59
CA THR A 518 -8.84 -8.39 8.86
C THR A 518 -7.94 -9.55 8.38
N PRO A 519 -7.68 -10.57 9.21
CA PRO A 519 -6.96 -11.76 8.75
C PRO A 519 -7.72 -12.51 7.65
N SER A 520 -7.05 -12.88 6.56
CA SER A 520 -7.67 -13.70 5.49
C SER A 520 -7.61 -15.20 5.79
N SER A 521 -6.80 -15.62 6.77
CA SER A 521 -6.73 -16.99 7.31
C SER A 521 -6.02 -16.97 8.66
N SER A 522 -5.87 -18.14 9.32
CA SER A 522 -5.10 -18.26 10.56
C SER A 522 -3.59 -17.97 10.39
N VAL A 523 -3.09 -17.98 9.15
CA VAL A 523 -1.66 -17.77 8.83
C VAL A 523 -1.42 -16.39 8.24
N VAL A 524 -2.46 -15.73 7.70
CA VAL A 524 -2.36 -14.44 7.01
C VAL A 524 -3.09 -13.37 7.82
N THR A 525 -2.34 -12.45 8.42
CA THR A 525 -2.86 -11.55 9.46
C THR A 525 -3.53 -10.27 8.95
N ALA A 526 -3.55 -10.04 7.63
CA ALA A 526 -4.21 -8.91 7.00
C ALA A 526 -4.65 -9.26 5.57
N SER A 527 -5.70 -8.60 5.08
CA SER A 527 -6.35 -8.88 3.80
C SER A 527 -5.94 -7.90 2.69
N SER A 528 -5.54 -6.69 3.06
CA SER A 528 -5.34 -5.58 2.12
C SER A 528 -4.53 -4.44 2.75
N GLY A 529 -4.41 -3.33 2.02
CA GLY A 529 -4.01 -2.02 2.53
C GLY A 529 -3.49 -1.12 1.41
N LEU A 530 -2.80 -0.05 1.80
CA LEU A 530 -2.45 1.06 0.92
C LEU A 530 -0.97 1.07 0.55
N GLY A 531 -0.66 1.51 -0.68
CA GLY A 531 0.71 1.72 -1.12
C GLY A 531 1.32 3.00 -0.54
N ALA A 532 0.54 4.08 -0.55
CA ALA A 532 0.91 5.40 -0.03
C ALA A 532 2.32 5.84 -0.42
N THR A 533 2.64 5.72 -1.70
CA THR A 533 4.01 5.77 -2.25
C THR A 533 4.70 7.13 -2.14
N GLU A 534 3.94 8.18 -1.83
CA GLU A 534 4.45 9.53 -1.54
C GLU A 534 4.49 9.84 -0.03
N GLY A 535 4.23 8.85 0.83
CA GLY A 535 4.27 9.00 2.29
C GLY A 535 3.13 9.84 2.86
N ILE A 536 1.94 9.81 2.24
CA ILE A 536 0.75 10.54 2.69
C ILE A 536 -0.50 9.65 2.61
N VAL A 537 -1.36 9.75 3.62
CA VAL A 537 -2.76 9.33 3.54
C VAL A 537 -3.62 10.47 4.05
N VAL A 538 -4.70 10.77 3.33
CA VAL A 538 -5.72 11.74 3.75
C VAL A 538 -6.97 10.99 4.16
N VAL A 539 -7.61 11.41 5.25
CA VAL A 539 -8.92 10.92 5.68
C VAL A 539 -9.78 12.10 6.13
N GLY A 540 -11.04 12.13 5.73
CA GLY A 540 -11.92 13.26 6.05
C GLY A 540 -13.29 13.18 5.39
N ASP A 541 -14.01 14.29 5.44
CA ASP A 541 -15.28 14.54 4.78
C ASP A 541 -15.14 15.62 3.69
N GLN A 542 -16.23 15.99 3.02
CA GLN A 542 -16.22 17.00 1.95
C GLN A 542 -15.69 18.40 2.34
N MET A 543 -15.61 18.71 3.63
CA MET A 543 -15.24 20.03 4.15
C MET A 543 -13.85 20.05 4.78
N LYS A 544 -13.47 18.97 5.44
CA LYS A 544 -12.29 18.91 6.29
C LYS A 544 -11.72 17.50 6.39
N GLY A 545 -10.47 17.41 6.76
CA GLY A 545 -9.79 16.13 6.95
C GLY A 545 -8.49 16.27 7.69
N ILE A 546 -7.82 15.14 7.84
CA ILE A 546 -6.46 15.02 8.36
C ILE A 546 -5.58 14.46 7.27
N ALA A 547 -4.48 15.15 6.97
CA ALA A 547 -3.37 14.58 6.22
C ALA A 547 -2.37 13.96 7.20
N VAL A 548 -2.10 12.67 7.03
CA VAL A 548 -1.10 11.95 7.80
C VAL A 548 0.10 11.69 6.91
N TYR A 549 1.18 12.42 7.18
CA TYR A 549 2.45 12.26 6.51
C TYR A 549 3.32 11.29 7.30
N PHE A 550 4.06 10.43 6.62
CA PHE A 550 4.99 9.51 7.25
C PHE A 550 6.19 9.27 6.35
N ASP A 551 7.34 8.98 6.95
CA ASP A 551 8.56 8.80 6.19
C ASP A 551 8.82 7.33 5.86
N GLN A 552 8.48 6.93 4.62
CA GLN A 552 8.76 5.59 4.14
C GLN A 552 10.26 5.24 4.12
N ALA A 553 11.16 6.22 4.07
CA ALA A 553 12.61 5.98 4.17
C ALA A 553 13.09 5.71 5.61
N VAL A 554 12.30 6.09 6.63
CA VAL A 554 12.54 5.72 8.03
C VAL A 554 12.03 4.31 8.29
N HIS A 555 10.77 4.08 7.97
CA HIS A 555 10.15 2.76 7.99
C HIS A 555 9.04 2.73 6.95
N ALA A 556 9.08 1.79 6.02
CA ALA A 556 8.09 1.66 4.96
C ALA A 556 6.83 0.98 5.50
N ALA A 557 6.19 1.63 6.49
CA ALA A 557 4.93 1.20 7.06
C ALA A 557 3.84 1.12 5.99
N MET A 558 2.91 0.19 6.16
CA MET A 558 1.78 0.01 5.27
C MET A 558 0.52 0.59 5.92
N PRO A 559 -0.05 1.67 5.37
CA PRO A 559 -1.29 2.21 5.90
C PRO A 559 -2.47 1.26 5.61
N MET A 560 -3.42 1.22 6.52
CA MET A 560 -4.62 0.39 6.52
C MET A 560 -5.79 1.20 7.04
N VAL A 561 -6.96 1.02 6.44
CA VAL A 561 -8.21 1.68 6.85
C VAL A 561 -9.14 0.65 7.47
N SER A 562 -9.80 1.06 8.56
CA SER A 562 -10.96 0.37 9.11
C SER A 562 -12.12 1.36 9.15
N PHE A 563 -13.26 0.98 8.58
CA PHE A 563 -14.48 1.78 8.52
C PHE A 563 -15.72 0.88 8.55
N ARG A 564 -16.74 1.27 9.32
CA ARG A 564 -18.10 0.76 9.21
C ARG A 564 -19.09 1.78 9.77
N SER A 565 -20.32 1.77 9.26
CA SER A 565 -21.46 2.35 9.98
C SER A 565 -21.67 1.58 11.29
N ALA A 566 -21.97 2.28 12.37
CA ALA A 566 -22.20 1.70 13.69
C ALA A 566 -22.96 2.69 14.57
N ASP A 567 -24.07 2.27 15.19
CA ASP A 567 -24.92 3.17 15.97
C ASP A 567 -24.17 3.77 17.19
N PRO A 568 -24.24 5.10 17.41
CA PRO A 568 -25.17 6.06 16.78
C PRO A 568 -24.68 6.71 15.47
N SER A 569 -23.51 6.36 14.93
CA SER A 569 -22.94 6.98 13.72
C SER A 569 -22.01 6.02 12.92
N PHE A 570 -20.69 6.14 13.09
CA PHE A 570 -19.71 5.30 12.40
C PHE A 570 -18.46 5.06 13.25
N PHE A 571 -17.71 4.02 12.90
CA PHE A 571 -16.36 3.78 13.38
C PHE A 571 -15.38 3.92 12.21
N ALA A 572 -14.35 4.77 12.36
CA ALA A 572 -13.31 4.94 11.35
C ALA A 572 -11.91 5.08 11.97
N ARG A 573 -10.93 4.33 11.45
CA ARG A 573 -9.53 4.41 11.87
C ARG A 573 -8.57 4.29 10.70
N LEU A 574 -7.48 5.04 10.78
CA LEU A 574 -6.26 4.81 10.00
C LEU A 574 -5.24 4.08 10.89
N ILE A 575 -4.54 3.10 10.33
CA ILE A 575 -3.63 2.20 11.05
C ILE A 575 -2.36 2.05 10.21
N TYR A 576 -1.19 1.95 10.83
CA TYR A 576 0.07 1.71 10.14
C TYR A 576 0.66 0.37 10.53
N SER A 577 0.61 -0.62 9.63
CA SER A 577 1.28 -1.89 9.85
C SER A 577 2.79 -1.72 9.69
N LEU A 578 3.53 -2.19 10.69
CA LEU A 578 4.99 -2.22 10.73
C LEU A 578 5.52 -3.63 10.44
N GLY A 579 4.65 -4.65 10.49
CA GLY A 579 4.96 -6.05 10.21
C GLY A 579 3.71 -6.93 10.29
N GLU A 580 3.51 -7.80 9.30
CA GLU A 580 2.43 -8.80 9.29
C GLU A 580 3.01 -10.22 9.20
N VAL A 581 2.16 -11.24 9.17
CA VAL A 581 2.53 -12.65 9.00
C VAL A 581 1.75 -13.25 7.83
N ASP A 582 2.46 -14.01 6.99
CA ASP A 582 1.96 -14.96 5.99
C ASP A 582 3.01 -16.08 5.85
N GLU A 583 2.88 -16.98 4.86
CA GLU A 583 3.83 -18.07 4.66
C GLU A 583 5.26 -17.63 4.26
N SER A 584 5.46 -16.36 3.91
CA SER A 584 6.75 -15.79 3.53
C SER A 584 7.55 -15.27 4.72
N ARG A 585 6.92 -15.07 5.90
CA ARG A 585 7.59 -14.63 7.12
C ARG A 585 7.89 -15.80 8.05
N THR A 586 9.15 -16.22 8.07
CA THR A 586 9.60 -17.33 8.92
C THR A 586 10.50 -16.89 10.08
N GLN A 587 10.79 -15.59 10.21
CA GLN A 587 11.77 -15.06 11.14
C GLN A 587 11.30 -13.78 11.84
N GLU A 588 11.87 -13.54 13.01
CA GLU A 588 11.74 -12.27 13.76
C GLU A 588 12.41 -11.12 13.01
N ILE A 589 11.91 -9.90 13.22
CA ILE A 589 12.58 -8.70 12.70
C ILE A 589 13.65 -8.30 13.72
N LEU A 590 14.87 -8.05 13.26
CA LEU A 590 15.99 -7.68 14.13
C LEU A 590 16.17 -6.16 14.19
N GLY A 591 16.40 -5.65 15.40
CA GLY A 591 16.74 -4.26 15.65
C GLY A 591 15.54 -3.38 16.04
N ALA A 592 15.88 -2.18 16.52
CA ALA A 592 14.89 -1.17 16.92
C ALA A 592 14.06 -0.73 15.73
N VAL A 593 12.75 -0.60 15.94
CA VAL A 593 11.80 -0.09 14.95
C VAL A 593 11.46 1.34 15.32
N LYS A 594 11.32 2.21 14.32
CA LYS A 594 10.88 3.60 14.50
C LYS A 594 9.68 3.85 13.61
N PHE A 595 8.65 4.46 14.18
CA PHE A 595 7.51 4.96 13.42
C PHE A 595 7.39 6.46 13.68
N VAL A 596 7.34 7.24 12.61
CA VAL A 596 7.23 8.69 12.68
C VAL A 596 6.15 9.14 11.70
N CYS A 597 5.18 9.89 12.21
CA CYS A 597 4.17 10.52 11.38
C CYS A 597 3.89 11.96 11.81
N SER A 598 3.32 12.74 10.91
CA SER A 598 2.79 14.08 11.17
C SER A 598 1.30 14.08 10.86
N LEU A 599 0.49 14.61 11.76
CA LEU A 599 -0.94 14.83 11.52
C LEU A 599 -1.14 16.32 11.27
N ALA A 600 -1.62 16.68 10.08
CA ALA A 600 -1.94 18.05 9.71
C ALA A 600 -3.43 18.20 9.44
N GLY A 601 -4.03 19.24 10.00
CA GLY A 601 -5.40 19.62 9.70
C GLY A 601 -5.56 20.17 8.27
N LEU A 602 -6.57 19.68 7.55
CA LEU A 602 -6.94 20.14 6.21
C LEU A 602 -8.35 20.71 6.20
N LYS A 603 -8.53 21.89 5.60
CA LYS A 603 -9.85 22.49 5.36
C LYS A 603 -9.98 22.92 3.90
N ARG A 604 -11.16 22.74 3.34
CA ARG A 604 -11.49 23.22 1.99
C ARG A 604 -11.40 24.75 1.93
N SER A 605 -10.79 25.30 0.89
CA SER A 605 -10.74 26.76 0.70
C SER A 605 -12.11 27.30 0.25
N GLY A 606 -12.56 28.43 0.82
CA GLY A 606 -13.74 29.16 0.33
C GLY A 606 -15.02 29.12 1.18
N ILE A 607 -14.94 28.88 2.49
CA ILE A 607 -15.98 29.26 3.46
C ILE A 607 -15.43 30.29 4.43
#